data_AF-A0AAU1VBV0-F1
#
_entry.id   AF-A0AAU1VBV0-F1
#
_cell.length_a   1.000
_cell.length_b   1.000
_cell.length_c   1.000
_cell.angle_alpha   90.00
_cell.angle_beta   90.00
_cell.angle_gamma   90.00
#
_symmetry.space_group_name_H-M   'P 1'
#
loop_
_entity.id
_entity.type
_entity.pdbx_description
1 polymer ?
#
loop_
_entity_poly.entity_id
_entity_poly.type
_entity_poly.pdbx_seq_one_letter_code
_entity_poly.pdbx_strand_id
1 'polypeptide(L)' 'MRTLAGVVLGTCVWITFVKNLVKDGSGLAFDGGHPTAYFWVHLTLAVVSFVLGTVIGGIGLRGLRALRQTQ' A
#
# COMPACT_ATOMS: atom_id res chain seq x y z
N MET A 1 -5.42 2.17 21.40
CA MET A 1 -6.35 1.78 20.32
C MET A 1 -6.26 2.65 19.05
N ARG A 2 -5.90 3.94 19.13
CA ARG A 2 -5.85 4.85 17.95
C ARG A 2 -4.70 4.65 16.94
N THR A 3 -3.57 4.07 17.35
CA THR A 3 -2.39 3.92 16.47
C THR A 3 -2.43 2.68 15.56
N LEU A 4 -3.18 1.64 15.94
CA LEU A 4 -3.31 0.43 15.11
C LEU A 4 -4.24 0.67 13.91
N ALA A 5 -5.21 1.58 14.05
CA ALA A 5 -6.18 1.87 13.00
C ALA A 5 -5.52 2.41 11.71
N GLY A 6 -4.52 3.28 11.80
CA GLY A 6 -3.84 3.84 10.62
C GLY A 6 -3.04 2.80 9.83
N VAL A 7 -2.33 1.90 10.52
CA VAL A 7 -1.52 0.85 9.88
C VAL A 7 -2.41 -0.22 9.26
N VAL A 8 -3.49 -0.60 9.95
CA VAL A 8 -4.45 -1.61 9.46
C VAL A 8 -5.22 -1.08 8.24
N LEU A 9 -5.74 0.16 8.28
CA LEU A 9 -6.45 0.75 7.15
C LEU A 9 -5.54 0.91 5.92
N GLY A 10 -4.29 1.35 6.11
CA GLY A 10 -3.31 1.46 5.02
C GLY A 10 -3.04 0.10 4.36
N THR A 11 -2.85 -0.95 5.15
CA THR A 11 -2.60 -2.31 4.61
C THR A 11 -3.82 -2.86 3.87
N CYS A 12 -5.04 -2.62 4.37
CA CYS A 12 -6.28 -3.06 3.73
C CYS A 12 -6.49 -2.42 2.34
N VAL A 13 -6.14 -1.14 2.17
CA VAL A 13 -6.26 -0.44 0.87
C VAL A 13 -5.39 -1.08 -0.20
N TRP A 14 -4.12 -1.36 0.11
CA TRP A 14 -3.19 -1.97 -0.85
C TRP A 14 -3.59 -3.39 -1.24
N ILE A 15 -4.06 -4.21 -0.28
CA ILE A 15 -4.58 -5.55 -0.57
C ILE A 15 -5.80 -5.47 -1.51
N THR A 16 -6.70 -4.51 -1.28
CA THR A 16 -7.89 -4.32 -2.10
C THR A 16 -7.54 -3.85 -3.51
N PHE A 17 -6.56 -2.94 -3.63
CA PHE A 17 -6.06 -2.46 -4.92
C PHE A 17 -5.42 -3.58 -5.74
N VAL A 18 -4.53 -4.39 -5.14
CA VAL A 18 -3.91 -5.54 -5.82
C VAL A 18 -4.97 -6.57 -6.24
N LYS A 19 -5.95 -6.86 -5.38
CA LYS A 19 -7.08 -7.72 -5.74
C LYS A 19 -7.87 -7.19 -6.93
N ASN A 20 -8.12 -5.88 -6.99
CA ASN A 20 -8.81 -5.26 -8.11
C ASN A 20 -7.97 -5.27 -9.39
N LEU A 21 -6.65 -5.08 -9.29
CA LEU A 21 -5.73 -5.15 -10.42
C LEU A 21 -5.69 -6.56 -11.03
N VAL A 22 -5.62 -7.59 -10.18
CA VAL A 22 -5.61 -9.00 -10.62
C VAL A 22 -6.95 -9.42 -11.23
N LYS A 23 -8.07 -8.89 -10.71
CA LYS A 23 -9.41 -9.11 -11.30
C LYS A 23 -9.67 -8.29 -12.56
N ASP A 24 -8.68 -7.55 -13.03
CA ASP A 24 -8.81 -6.61 -14.13
C ASP A 24 -9.99 -5.64 -13.99
N GLY A 25 -10.13 -5.03 -12.80
CA GLY A 25 -11.23 -4.10 -12.55
C GLY A 25 -11.30 -2.89 -13.50
N SER A 26 -10.22 -2.62 -14.24
CA SER A 26 -10.12 -1.61 -15.30
C SER A 26 -10.30 -2.14 -16.72
N GLY A 27 -10.20 -3.46 -16.96
CA GLY A 27 -10.21 -4.06 -18.30
C GLY A 27 -8.94 -3.82 -19.13
N LEU A 28 -7.82 -3.45 -18.48
CA LEU A 28 -6.55 -3.07 -19.11
C LEU A 28 -5.38 -3.92 -18.63
N ALA A 29 -5.56 -4.70 -17.57
CA ALA A 29 -4.50 -5.47 -16.94
C ALA A 29 -4.14 -6.72 -17.77
N PHE A 30 -5.12 -7.28 -18.48
CA PHE A 30 -4.91 -8.47 -19.30
C PHE A 30 -5.47 -8.27 -20.70
N ASP A 31 -4.66 -8.62 -21.70
CA ASP A 31 -5.10 -8.69 -23.10
C ASP A 31 -4.86 -10.11 -23.61
N GLY A 32 -5.92 -10.79 -24.05
CA GLY A 32 -5.85 -12.19 -24.49
C GLY A 32 -5.29 -13.17 -23.44
N GLY A 33 -5.34 -12.83 -22.14
CA GLY A 33 -4.76 -13.62 -21.06
C GLY A 33 -3.28 -13.32 -20.76
N HIS A 34 -2.65 -12.39 -21.47
CA HIS A 34 -1.30 -11.93 -21.21
C HIS A 34 -1.30 -10.64 -20.38
N PRO A 35 -0.43 -10.53 -19.35
CA PRO A 35 -0.33 -9.31 -18.55
C PRO A 35 0.24 -8.16 -19.39
N THR A 36 -0.45 -7.02 -19.39
CA THR A 36 -0.04 -5.84 -20.14
C THR A 36 1.02 -5.01 -19.39
N ALA A 37 1.62 -4.04 -20.06
CA ALA A 37 2.52 -3.07 -19.40
C ALA A 37 1.80 -2.28 -18.27
N TYR A 38 0.50 -2.01 -18.44
CA TYR A 38 -0.32 -1.33 -17.43
C TYR A 38 -0.33 -2.11 -16.11
N PHE A 39 -0.49 -3.44 -16.18
CA PHE A 39 -0.45 -4.32 -15.00
C PHE A 39 0.88 -4.20 -14.25
N TRP A 40 2.01 -4.32 -14.96
CA TRP A 40 3.34 -4.32 -14.34
C TRP A 40 3.71 -2.99 -13.71
N VAL A 41 3.39 -1.87 -14.37
CA VAL A 41 3.63 -0.52 -13.83
C VAL A 41 2.85 -0.32 -12.54
N HIS A 42 1.55 -0.62 -12.55
CA HIS A 42 0.71 -0.41 -11.37
C HIS A 42 1.06 -1.36 -10.23
N LEU A 43 1.39 -2.62 -10.53
CA LEU A 43 1.84 -3.58 -9.52
C LEU A 43 3.13 -3.10 -8.85
N THR A 44 4.10 -2.61 -9.65
CA THR A 44 5.38 -2.11 -9.13
C THR A 44 5.17 -0.87 -8.27
N LEU A 45 4.40 0.12 -8.76
CA LEU A 45 4.07 1.31 -7.98
C LEU A 45 3.36 0.94 -6.67
N ALA A 46 2.46 -0.04 -6.70
CA ALA A 46 1.74 -0.48 -5.51
C ALA A 46 2.69 -1.10 -4.48
N VAL A 47 3.60 -1.98 -4.90
CA VAL A 47 4.58 -2.60 -4.00
C VAL A 47 5.52 -1.56 -3.41
N VAL A 48 6.12 -0.70 -4.25
CA VAL A 48 7.06 0.33 -3.78
C VAL A 48 6.38 1.30 -2.81
N SER A 49 5.16 1.75 -3.14
CA SER A 49 4.41 2.68 -2.30
C SER A 49 3.99 2.05 -0.96
N PHE A 50 3.62 0.77 -0.95
CA PHE A 50 3.30 0.06 0.28
C PHE A 50 4.50 -0.06 1.22
N VAL A 51 5.67 -0.42 0.67
CA VAL A 51 6.92 -0.50 1.44
C VAL A 51 7.29 0.87 1.99
N LEU A 52 7.28 1.89 1.13
CA LEU A 52 7.64 3.25 1.52
C LEU A 52 6.68 3.79 2.60
N GLY A 53 5.38 3.58 2.43
CA GLY A 53 4.37 3.94 3.42
C GLY A 53 4.56 3.24 4.78
N THR A 54 4.96 1.97 4.78
CA THR A 54 5.24 1.21 6.00
C THR A 54 6.50 1.71 6.71
N VAL A 55 7.56 1.99 5.97
CA VAL A 55 8.81 2.53 6.50
C VAL A 55 8.57 3.92 7.11
N ILE A 56 7.95 4.82 6.35
CA ILE A 56 7.63 6.19 6.81
C ILE A 56 6.69 6.14 8.02
N GLY A 57 5.64 5.31 7.96
CA GLY A 57 4.72 5.14 9.08
C GLY A 57 5.41 4.61 10.34
N GLY A 58 6.36 3.68 10.19
CA GLY A 58 7.18 3.16 11.29
C GLY A 58 8.09 4.23 11.90
N ILE A 59 8.75 5.03 11.08
CA ILE A 59 9.60 6.15 11.52
C ILE A 59 8.74 7.21 12.24
N GLY A 60 7.62 7.62 11.65
CA GLY A 60 6.71 8.61 12.23
C GLY A 60 6.14 8.14 13.58
N LEU A 61 5.80 6.87 13.71
CA LEU A 61 5.34 6.30 14.98
C LEU A 61 6.43 6.31 16.05
N ARG A 62 7.69 6.04 15.68
CA ARG A 62 8.84 6.14 16.60
C ARG A 62 9.07 7.59 17.03
N GLY A 63 9.04 8.53 16.10
CA GLY A 63 9.18 9.97 16.39
C GLY A 63 8.07 10.50 17.32
N LEU A 64 6.81 10.13 17.06
CA LEU A 64 5.69 10.53 17.90
C LEU A 64 5.77 9.94 19.31
N ARG A 65 6.25 8.70 19.45
CA ARG A 65 6.48 8.07 20.75
C ARG A 65 7.59 8.75 21.54
N ALA A 66 8.71 9.09 20.90
CA ALA A 66 9.81 9.80 21.53
C ALA A 66 9.36 11.19 22.03
N LEU A 67 8.61 11.93 21.20
CA LEU A 67 8.10 13.25 21.57
C LEU A 67 7.18 13.22 22.81
N ARG A 68 6.38 12.15 22.95
CA ARG A 68 5.53 11.93 24.12
C ARG A 68 6.29 11.53 25.39
N GLN A 69 7.56 11.15 25.30
CA GLN A 69 8.39 10.88 26.48
C GLN A 69 9.18 12.11 26.93
N THR A 70 9.39 13.08 26.04
CA THR A 70 10.07 14.36 26.33
C THR A 70 9.13 15.48 26.79
N GLN A 71 7.82 15.27 26.73
CA GLN A 71 6.79 16.17 27.26
C GLN A 71 6.20 15.55 28.53
#